data_AF-A0A7X9JHS8-F1
#
_entry.id   AF-A0A7X9JHS8-F1
#
_cell.length_a   1.000
_cell.length_b   1.000
_cell.length_c   1.000
_cell.angle_alpha   90.00
_cell.angle_beta   90.00
_cell.angle_gamma   90.00
#
_symmetry.space_group_name_H-M   'P 1'
#
loop_
_entity.id
_entity.type
_entity.pdbx_description
1 polymer ?
#
loop_
_entity_poly.entity_id
_entity_poly.type
_entity_poly.pdbx_seq_one_letter_code
_entity_poly.pdbx_strand_id
1 'polypeptide(L)'
;GKAVSVPVFDFPGKGIAQVNYNLEQSIVSFARACFTYALSEKIDLWFSTKDTISKIYDAGFREIFQQEFEKNWKNKFDQAGIEYFFTLIDDAVARVMKSEGGMLWALKNYDGDVMSDMVASACGSLAMMTSVLVSPHGWFEYEAAHGTVQKHYYKHLKGEETSSNSMALIFAWSGGLRQRGHMDGTPDVVTFADTLEEAAIATVERGIMTGDLLALAEKKASNKKVNTEGFIDAIASTLQEKLQ
;
A
#
# COMPACT_ATOMS: atom_id res chain seq x y z
N GLY A 1 -12.82 -22.95 23.99
CA GLY A 1 -12.79 -22.31 25.32
C GLY A 1 -14.16 -22.42 25.97
N LYS A 2 -14.26 -22.15 27.28
CA LYS A 2 -15.57 -22.00 27.95
C LYS A 2 -16.29 -20.76 27.40
N ALA A 3 -17.60 -20.83 27.23
CA ALA A 3 -18.39 -19.68 26.81
C ALA A 3 -18.30 -18.57 27.86
N VAL A 4 -18.14 -17.32 27.41
CA VAL A 4 -18.12 -16.12 28.24
C VAL A 4 -19.23 -15.21 27.75
N SER A 5 -20.03 -14.66 28.68
CA SER A 5 -21.05 -13.65 28.40
C SER A 5 -20.60 -12.33 28.98
N VAL A 6 -20.56 -11.27 28.16
CA VAL A 6 -20.17 -9.92 28.57
C VAL A 6 -21.28 -8.96 28.16
N PRO A 7 -21.90 -8.22 29.09
CA PRO A 7 -22.88 -7.20 28.73
C PRO A 7 -22.19 -6.03 28.02
N VAL A 8 -22.70 -5.67 26.83
CA VAL A 8 -22.18 -4.55 26.03
C VAL A 8 -23.07 -3.31 26.18
N PHE A 9 -24.37 -3.45 25.92
CA PHE A 9 -25.34 -2.35 26.01
C PHE A 9 -26.77 -2.89 26.14
N ASP A 10 -27.64 -2.15 26.84
CA ASP A 10 -29.08 -2.40 26.91
C ASP A 10 -29.81 -1.35 26.06
N PHE A 11 -30.42 -1.77 24.96
CA PHE A 11 -30.97 -0.86 23.96
C PHE A 11 -32.34 -0.31 24.39
N PRO A 12 -32.49 1.01 24.65
CA PRO A 12 -33.79 1.60 25.00
C PRO A 12 -34.71 1.80 23.77
N GLY A 13 -34.23 1.47 22.56
CA GLY A 13 -34.92 1.68 21.29
C GLY A 13 -34.17 1.02 20.13
N LYS A 14 -34.59 1.28 18.88
CA LYS A 14 -33.94 0.72 17.69
C LYS A 14 -32.47 1.14 17.63
N GLY A 15 -31.57 0.19 17.41
CA GLY A 15 -30.14 0.42 17.30
C GLY A 15 -29.46 -0.65 16.45
N ILE A 16 -28.14 -0.52 16.31
CA ILE A 16 -27.29 -1.43 15.54
C ILE A 16 -26.16 -1.89 16.45
N ALA A 17 -25.80 -3.18 16.38
CA ALA A 17 -24.70 -3.77 17.11
C ALA A 17 -23.71 -4.42 16.13
N GLN A 18 -22.42 -4.31 16.44
CA GLN A 18 -21.33 -4.95 15.71
C GLN A 18 -20.38 -5.59 16.70
N VAL A 19 -19.90 -6.78 16.36
CA VAL A 19 -18.85 -7.49 17.12
C VAL A 19 -17.74 -7.82 16.14
N ASN A 20 -16.52 -7.39 16.48
CA ASN A 20 -15.31 -7.71 15.74
C ASN A 20 -14.38 -8.54 16.61
N TYR A 21 -13.54 -9.37 15.99
CA TYR A 21 -12.53 -10.15 16.66
C TYR A 21 -11.23 -10.16 15.85
N ASN A 22 -10.12 -10.46 16.52
CA ASN A 22 -8.87 -10.83 15.87
C ASN A 22 -8.17 -11.90 16.70
N LEU A 23 -7.25 -12.63 16.09
CA LEU A 23 -6.50 -13.69 16.75
C LEU A 23 -5.09 -13.20 17.04
N GLU A 24 -4.57 -13.50 18.23
CA GLU A 24 -3.20 -13.15 18.62
C GLU A 24 -2.18 -13.58 17.56
N GLN A 25 -2.29 -14.81 17.04
CA GLN A 25 -1.40 -15.33 16.01
C GLN A 25 -1.44 -14.50 14.71
N SER A 26 -2.60 -13.95 14.35
CA SER A 26 -2.74 -13.06 13.19
C SER A 26 -1.99 -11.74 13.43
N ILE A 27 -2.13 -11.16 14.63
CA ILE A 27 -1.44 -9.92 15.03
C ILE A 27 0.08 -10.14 15.10
N VAL A 28 0.55 -11.27 15.62
CA VAL A 28 1.98 -11.63 15.63
C VAL A 28 2.52 -11.73 14.20
N SER A 29 1.79 -12.38 13.29
CA SER A 29 2.19 -12.48 11.89
C SER A 29 2.24 -11.11 11.22
N PHE A 30 1.26 -10.25 11.49
CA PHE A 30 1.24 -8.87 11.02
C PHE A 30 2.46 -8.08 11.52
N ALA A 31 2.76 -8.13 12.83
CA ALA A 31 3.92 -7.48 13.40
C ALA A 31 5.24 -7.94 12.76
N ARG A 32 5.40 -9.26 12.58
CA ARG A 32 6.57 -9.84 11.91
C ARG A 32 6.73 -9.38 10.47
N ALA A 33 5.64 -9.30 9.71
CA ALA A 33 5.67 -8.80 8.34
C ALA A 33 6.17 -7.35 8.32
N CYS A 34 5.62 -6.49 9.18
CA CYS A 34 6.03 -5.10 9.30
C CYS A 34 7.51 -4.95 9.68
N PHE A 35 7.98 -5.66 10.71
CA PHE A 35 9.39 -5.58 11.12
C PHE A 35 10.35 -6.13 10.05
N THR A 36 9.95 -7.20 9.35
CA THR A 36 10.75 -7.77 8.26
C THR A 36 10.91 -6.75 7.13
N TYR A 37 9.82 -6.13 6.71
CA TYR A 37 9.82 -5.14 5.64
C TYR A 37 10.61 -3.88 6.02
N ALA A 38 10.35 -3.32 7.20
CA ALA A 38 11.11 -2.17 7.69
C ALA A 38 12.62 -2.44 7.73
N LEU A 39 13.02 -3.65 8.15
CA LEU A 39 14.43 -4.05 8.17
C LEU A 39 15.03 -4.26 6.76
N SER A 40 14.27 -4.81 5.80
CA SER A 40 14.77 -5.01 4.43
C SER A 40 14.98 -3.67 3.72
N GLU A 41 14.01 -2.76 3.86
CA GLU A 41 14.04 -1.44 3.24
C GLU A 41 14.86 -0.42 4.02
N LYS A 42 15.28 -0.77 5.25
CA LYS A 42 15.99 0.13 6.18
C LYS A 42 15.24 1.44 6.41
N ILE A 43 13.96 1.32 6.72
CA ILE A 43 13.08 2.44 7.06
C ILE A 43 12.50 2.26 8.46
N ASP A 44 12.21 3.38 9.11
CA ASP A 44 11.56 3.36 10.43
C ASP A 44 10.17 2.73 10.35
N LEU A 45 9.75 2.07 11.44
CA LEU A 45 8.42 1.48 11.57
C LEU A 45 7.59 2.25 12.58
N TRP A 46 6.44 2.77 12.14
CA TRP A 46 5.44 3.37 13.02
C TRP A 46 4.25 2.44 13.15
N PHE A 47 3.77 2.19 14.36
CA PHE A 47 2.51 1.49 14.61
C PHE A 47 1.58 2.37 15.43
N SER A 48 0.29 2.39 15.05
CA SER A 48 -0.68 3.22 15.76
C SER A 48 -2.03 2.56 15.97
N THR A 49 -2.60 2.79 17.15
CA THR A 49 -3.92 2.29 17.56
C THR A 49 -4.65 3.32 18.44
N LYS A 50 -5.82 2.98 18.99
CA LYS A 50 -6.55 3.80 19.96
C LYS A 50 -6.68 3.10 21.32
N ASP A 51 -5.56 2.64 21.88
CA ASP A 51 -5.53 1.81 23.10
C ASP A 51 -6.04 2.53 24.37
N THR A 52 -5.99 3.87 24.41
CA THR A 52 -6.55 4.65 25.52
C THR A 52 -8.06 4.49 25.67
N ILE A 53 -8.77 4.23 24.56
CA ILE A 53 -10.20 3.96 24.51
C ILE A 53 -10.46 2.46 24.48
N SER A 54 -9.77 1.74 23.58
CA SER A 54 -9.89 0.30 23.37
C SER A 54 -8.84 -0.45 24.20
N LYS A 55 -9.04 -0.46 25.53
CA LYS A 55 -8.06 -0.91 26.53
C LYS A 55 -7.74 -2.40 26.55
N ILE A 56 -8.50 -3.22 25.83
CA ILE A 56 -8.26 -4.66 25.70
C ILE A 56 -7.92 -4.99 24.25
N TYR A 57 -8.77 -4.56 23.31
CA TYR A 57 -8.60 -4.93 21.90
C TYR A 57 -7.39 -4.22 21.27
N ASP A 58 -7.33 -2.88 21.30
CA ASP A 58 -6.20 -2.13 20.71
C ASP A 58 -4.95 -2.17 21.59
N ALA A 59 -5.10 -2.24 22.91
CA ALA A 59 -3.99 -2.49 23.82
C ALA A 59 -3.33 -3.84 23.53
N GLY A 60 -4.12 -4.89 23.22
CA GLY A 60 -3.61 -6.20 22.83
C GLY A 60 -2.74 -6.13 21.57
N PHE A 61 -3.14 -5.36 20.55
CA PHE A 61 -2.29 -5.12 19.38
C PHE A 61 -0.95 -4.50 19.75
N ARG A 62 -0.95 -3.41 20.55
CA ARG A 62 0.26 -2.74 21.01
C ARG A 62 1.17 -3.69 21.79
N GLU A 63 0.60 -4.43 22.74
CA GLU A 63 1.35 -5.36 23.59
C GLU A 63 2.01 -6.46 22.77
N ILE A 64 1.29 -7.04 21.80
CA ILE A 64 1.84 -8.07 20.90
C ILE A 64 2.98 -7.50 20.04
N PHE A 65 2.81 -6.30 19.46
CA PHE A 65 3.88 -5.64 18.70
C PHE A 65 5.11 -5.37 19.56
N GLN A 66 4.93 -4.83 20.77
CA GLN A 66 6.03 -4.53 21.69
C GLN A 66 6.79 -5.81 22.09
N GLN A 67 6.07 -6.87 22.47
CA GLN A 67 6.68 -8.14 22.87
C GLN A 67 7.45 -8.79 21.71
N GLU A 68 6.88 -8.80 20.51
CA GLU A 68 7.55 -9.34 19.33
C GLU A 68 8.81 -8.52 18.99
N PHE A 69 8.72 -7.18 19.05
CA PHE A 69 9.86 -6.28 18.80
C PHE A 69 11.01 -6.52 19.78
N GLU A 70 10.74 -6.44 21.08
CA GLU A 70 11.74 -6.58 22.13
C GLU A 70 12.45 -7.94 22.08
N LYS A 71 11.69 -9.00 21.79
CA LYS A 71 12.21 -10.36 21.78
C LYS A 71 13.06 -10.66 20.54
N ASN A 72 12.64 -10.20 19.36
CA ASN A 72 13.16 -10.73 18.09
C ASN A 72 13.80 -9.68 17.15
N TRP A 73 13.53 -8.38 17.35
CA TRP A 73 13.83 -7.35 16.34
C TRP A 73 14.68 -6.19 16.85
N LYS A 74 14.63 -5.86 18.15
CA LYS A 74 15.35 -4.71 18.73
C LYS A 74 16.81 -4.64 18.31
N ASN A 75 17.59 -5.70 18.54
CA ASN A 75 19.01 -5.73 18.17
C ASN A 75 19.25 -5.57 16.66
N LYS A 76 18.34 -6.05 15.81
CA LYS A 76 18.47 -5.94 14.34
C LYS A 76 18.18 -4.51 13.89
N PHE A 77 17.17 -3.87 14.48
CA PHE A 77 16.81 -2.48 14.24
C PHE A 77 17.94 -1.55 14.70
N ASP A 78 18.49 -1.76 15.90
CA ASP A 78 19.63 -1.00 16.41
C ASP A 78 20.86 -1.11 15.50
N GLN A 79 21.14 -2.31 14.95
CA GLN A 79 22.24 -2.53 13.99
C GLN A 79 22.00 -1.88 12.63
N ALA A 80 20.75 -1.82 12.17
CA ALA A 80 20.37 -1.18 10.93
C ALA A 80 20.23 0.35 11.05
N GLY A 81 20.19 0.88 12.27
CA GLY A 81 20.02 2.31 12.54
C GLY A 81 18.60 2.81 12.28
N ILE A 82 17.59 1.96 12.47
CA ILE A 82 16.18 2.28 12.29
C ILE A 82 15.40 2.04 13.59
N GLU A 83 14.27 2.70 13.75
CA GLU A 83 13.48 2.68 15.00
C GLU A 83 12.09 2.08 14.82
N TYR A 84 11.58 1.47 15.90
CA TYR A 84 10.17 1.14 16.07
C TYR A 84 9.51 2.17 16.99
N PHE A 85 8.49 2.85 16.48
CA PHE A 85 7.74 3.87 17.19
C PHE A 85 6.26 3.50 17.30
N PHE A 86 5.72 3.57 18.52
CA PHE A 86 4.28 3.43 18.77
C PHE A 86 3.67 4.77 19.20
N THR A 87 2.51 5.12 18.64
CA THR A 87 1.70 6.25 19.13
C THR A 87 0.20 6.02 18.90
N LEU A 88 -0.64 6.91 19.41
CA LEU A 88 -2.07 6.89 19.13
C LEU A 88 -2.34 7.31 17.68
N ILE A 89 -3.38 6.72 17.06
CA ILE A 89 -3.71 6.95 15.65
C ILE A 89 -3.95 8.44 15.31
N ASP A 90 -4.51 9.22 16.24
CA ASP A 90 -4.71 10.66 16.09
C ASP A 90 -3.41 11.47 16.14
N ASP A 91 -2.42 11.05 16.94
CA ASP A 91 -1.08 11.66 16.93
C ASP A 91 -0.30 11.21 15.69
N ALA A 92 -0.41 9.95 15.28
CA ALA A 92 0.22 9.42 14.07
C ALA A 92 -0.20 10.21 12.82
N VAL A 93 -1.50 10.41 12.59
CA VAL A 93 -1.99 11.19 11.45
C VAL A 93 -1.47 12.63 11.49
N ALA A 94 -1.42 13.26 12.67
CA ALA A 94 -0.94 14.63 12.81
C ALA A 94 0.57 14.76 12.50
N ARG A 95 1.35 13.74 12.82
CA ARG A 95 2.77 13.65 12.47
C ARG A 95 2.98 13.40 10.99
N VAL A 96 2.23 12.47 10.39
CA VAL A 96 2.32 12.15 8.95
C VAL A 96 2.08 13.40 8.11
N MET A 97 1.08 14.22 8.46
CA MET A 97 0.79 15.49 7.76
C MET A 97 1.92 16.53 7.79
N LYS A 98 2.90 16.38 8.68
CA LYS A 98 4.06 17.28 8.83
C LYS A 98 5.38 16.59 8.50
N SER A 99 5.33 15.33 8.07
CA SER A 99 6.51 14.52 7.79
C SER A 99 6.95 14.66 6.34
N GLU A 100 8.24 14.44 6.10
CA GLU A 100 8.80 14.29 4.75
C GLU A 100 8.56 12.88 4.17
N GLY A 101 7.94 11.97 4.94
CA GLY A 101 7.71 10.58 4.55
C GLY A 101 8.87 9.66 4.98
N GLY A 102 9.06 8.55 4.27
CA GLY A 102 10.21 7.65 4.50
C GLY A 102 10.07 6.65 5.66
N MET A 103 8.85 6.37 6.11
CA MET A 103 8.58 5.34 7.13
C MET A 103 7.57 4.30 6.63
N LEU A 104 7.63 3.10 7.20
CA LEU A 104 6.53 2.15 7.13
C LEU A 104 5.52 2.47 8.23
N TRP A 105 4.28 2.75 7.84
CA TRP A 105 3.19 2.95 8.80
C TRP A 105 2.29 1.71 8.89
N ALA A 106 2.51 0.90 9.92
CA ALA A 106 1.68 -0.24 10.24
C ALA A 106 0.33 0.22 10.81
N LEU A 107 -0.75 -0.25 10.19
CA LEU A 107 -2.12 0.12 10.51
C LEU A 107 -3.01 -1.11 10.66
N LYS A 108 -4.02 -1.03 11.53
CA LYS A 108 -5.08 -2.04 11.60
C LYS A 108 -5.87 -2.01 10.29
N ASN A 109 -6.52 -3.12 9.97
CA ASN A 109 -7.23 -3.33 8.69
C ASN A 109 -8.01 -2.09 8.19
N TYR A 110 -8.97 -1.59 8.98
CA TYR A 110 -9.76 -0.41 8.59
C TYR A 110 -8.94 0.88 8.47
N ASP A 111 -8.01 1.13 9.39
CA ASP A 111 -7.17 2.33 9.33
C ASP A 111 -6.25 2.28 8.11
N GLY A 112 -5.73 1.10 7.76
CA GLY A 112 -4.89 0.88 6.59
C GLY A 112 -5.62 1.14 5.28
N ASP A 113 -6.86 0.65 5.15
CA ASP A 113 -7.73 0.87 3.99
C ASP A 113 -8.01 2.36 3.75
N VAL A 114 -8.34 3.11 4.80
CA VAL A 114 -8.63 4.54 4.68
C VAL A 114 -7.35 5.36 4.43
N MET A 115 -6.26 5.04 5.14
CA MET A 115 -5.04 5.85 5.09
C MET A 115 -4.20 5.57 3.85
N SER A 116 -4.27 4.37 3.26
CA SER A 116 -3.60 4.08 1.99
C SER A 116 -4.16 4.96 0.87
N ASP A 117 -5.49 5.09 0.78
CA ASP A 117 -6.17 5.98 -0.16
C ASP A 117 -5.79 7.45 0.06
N MET A 118 -5.72 7.88 1.32
CA MET A 118 -5.31 9.24 1.69
C MET A 118 -3.87 9.52 1.24
N VAL A 119 -2.92 8.63 1.56
CA VAL A 119 -1.51 8.78 1.17
C VAL A 119 -1.35 8.73 -0.34
N ALA A 120 -2.00 7.78 -1.03
CA ALA A 120 -1.96 7.67 -2.49
C ALA A 120 -2.47 8.94 -3.19
N SER A 121 -3.58 9.50 -2.69
CA SER A 121 -4.13 10.76 -3.19
C SER A 121 -3.19 11.95 -2.92
N ALA A 122 -2.59 12.02 -1.72
CA ALA A 122 -1.63 13.07 -1.38
C ALA A 122 -0.34 13.00 -2.21
N CYS A 123 0.10 11.81 -2.58
CA CYS A 123 1.25 11.56 -3.47
C CYS A 123 0.91 11.73 -4.96
N GLY A 124 -0.33 12.09 -5.29
CA GLY A 124 -0.75 12.41 -6.65
C GLY A 124 -2.08 11.77 -7.01
N SER A 125 -2.08 10.47 -7.29
CA SER A 125 -3.27 9.74 -7.77
C SER A 125 -3.30 8.35 -7.17
N LEU A 126 -4.50 7.82 -6.91
CA LEU A 126 -4.71 6.43 -6.48
C LEU A 126 -4.06 5.42 -7.44
N ALA A 127 -3.96 5.77 -8.72
CA ALA A 127 -3.32 4.92 -9.73
C ALA A 127 -1.78 4.89 -9.64
N MET A 128 -1.17 5.72 -8.78
CA MET A 128 0.28 5.78 -8.54
C MET A 128 0.71 5.00 -7.29
N MET A 129 -0.18 4.18 -6.72
CA MET A 129 0.09 3.36 -5.54
C MET A 129 0.16 1.88 -5.92
N THR A 130 1.17 1.19 -5.40
CA THR A 130 1.31 -0.26 -5.48
C THR A 130 0.67 -0.93 -4.26
N SER A 131 0.07 -2.12 -4.43
CA SER A 131 -0.40 -2.94 -3.31
C SER A 131 0.16 -4.36 -3.43
N VAL A 132 0.67 -4.87 -2.30
CA VAL A 132 1.14 -6.26 -2.18
C VAL A 132 0.74 -6.83 -0.82
N LEU A 133 0.04 -7.95 -0.83
CA LEU A 133 -0.21 -8.76 0.35
C LEU A 133 0.91 -9.80 0.49
N VAL A 134 1.60 -9.76 1.62
CA VAL A 134 2.63 -10.73 1.98
C VAL A 134 2.12 -11.66 3.08
N SER A 135 1.97 -12.93 2.75
CA SER A 135 1.52 -13.96 3.69
C SER A 135 2.67 -14.45 4.57
N PRO A 136 2.42 -14.77 5.86
CA PRO A 136 3.42 -15.43 6.72
C PRO A 136 3.84 -16.82 6.22
N HIS A 137 3.12 -17.39 5.23
CA HIS A 137 3.45 -18.66 4.58
C HIS A 137 4.34 -18.51 3.34
N GLY A 138 4.81 -17.30 3.03
CA GLY A 138 5.65 -17.03 1.86
C GLY A 138 4.87 -16.93 0.54
N TRP A 139 3.56 -16.69 0.63
CA TRP A 139 2.73 -16.35 -0.55
C TRP A 139 2.68 -14.84 -0.73
N PHE A 140 2.56 -14.41 -1.98
CA PHE A 140 2.50 -13.02 -2.38
C PHE A 140 1.31 -12.83 -3.30
N GLU A 141 0.58 -11.75 -3.11
CA GLU A 141 -0.46 -11.30 -4.02
C GLU A 141 -0.18 -9.83 -4.35
N TYR A 142 -0.06 -9.53 -5.64
CA TYR A 142 0.11 -8.17 -6.14
C TYR A 142 -1.20 -7.73 -6.78
N GLU A 143 -1.65 -6.54 -6.42
CA GLU A 143 -2.89 -5.96 -6.91
C GLU A 143 -2.72 -4.47 -7.22
N ALA A 144 -3.65 -3.92 -7.99
CA ALA A 144 -3.77 -2.47 -8.10
C ALA A 144 -4.51 -1.93 -6.87
N ALA A 145 -3.98 -0.90 -6.23
CA ALA A 145 -4.55 -0.33 -5.01
C ALA A 145 -5.91 0.37 -5.22
N HIS A 146 -6.36 0.57 -6.47
CA HIS A 146 -7.59 1.28 -6.79
C HIS A 146 -8.71 0.36 -7.28
N GLY A 147 -9.95 0.82 -7.12
CA GLY A 147 -11.14 0.13 -7.66
C GLY A 147 -11.25 0.17 -9.20
N THR A 148 -12.32 -0.41 -9.73
CA THR A 148 -12.51 -0.66 -11.18
C THR A 148 -12.88 0.57 -12.04
N VAL A 149 -12.86 1.78 -11.46
CA VAL A 149 -13.15 3.04 -12.18
C VAL A 149 -14.49 3.01 -12.95
N GLN A 150 -15.58 2.65 -12.26
CA GLN A 150 -16.92 2.42 -12.84
C GLN A 150 -17.40 3.53 -13.79
N LYS A 151 -17.10 4.80 -13.48
CA LYS A 151 -17.47 5.94 -14.34
C LYS A 151 -16.81 5.86 -15.72
N HIS A 152 -15.55 5.46 -15.80
CA HIS A 152 -14.84 5.30 -17.07
C HIS A 152 -15.37 4.07 -17.82
N TYR A 153 -15.69 2.99 -17.11
CA TYR A 153 -16.30 1.81 -17.71
C TYR A 153 -17.62 2.14 -18.43
N TYR A 154 -18.50 2.94 -17.83
CA TYR A 154 -19.76 3.35 -18.49
C TYR A 154 -19.55 4.25 -19.71
N LYS A 155 -18.47 5.03 -19.76
CA LYS A 155 -18.08 5.80 -20.96
C LYS A 155 -17.58 4.87 -22.07
N HIS A 156 -16.70 3.93 -21.71
CA HIS A 156 -16.21 2.92 -22.63
C HIS A 156 -17.35 2.12 -23.28
N LEU A 157 -18.36 1.70 -22.51
CA LEU A 157 -19.54 1.00 -23.05
C LEU A 157 -20.35 1.81 -24.07
N LYS A 158 -20.21 3.15 -24.07
CA LYS A 158 -20.84 4.04 -25.04
C LYS A 158 -19.94 4.39 -26.22
N GLY A 159 -18.72 3.83 -26.29
CA GLY A 159 -17.71 4.19 -27.28
C GLY A 159 -17.08 5.57 -27.06
N GLU A 160 -17.25 6.15 -25.87
CA GLU A 160 -16.60 7.42 -25.52
C GLU A 160 -15.13 7.19 -25.15
N GLU A 161 -14.27 8.16 -25.51
CA GLU A 161 -12.86 8.13 -25.11
C GLU A 161 -12.71 8.17 -23.58
N THR A 162 -11.79 7.35 -23.06
CA THR A 162 -11.40 7.32 -21.64
C THR A 162 -9.92 7.64 -21.48
N SER A 163 -9.53 8.09 -20.30
CA SER A 163 -8.12 8.35 -19.94
C SER A 163 -7.88 7.76 -18.56
N SER A 164 -8.12 6.45 -18.45
CA SER A 164 -7.88 5.66 -17.24
C SER A 164 -6.39 5.39 -17.13
N ASN A 165 -5.83 5.64 -15.96
CA ASN A 165 -4.42 5.41 -15.68
C ASN A 165 -4.14 3.93 -15.41
N SER A 166 -3.18 3.34 -16.14
CA SER A 166 -2.82 1.93 -16.05
C SER A 166 -1.57 1.66 -15.19
N MET A 167 -1.00 2.66 -14.53
CA MET A 167 0.25 2.54 -13.75
C MET A 167 0.15 1.45 -12.68
N ALA A 168 -0.83 1.52 -11.76
CA ALA A 168 -0.98 0.52 -10.70
C ALA A 168 -1.17 -0.91 -11.24
N LEU A 169 -1.89 -1.08 -12.37
CA LEU A 169 -2.05 -2.38 -13.02
C LEU A 169 -0.73 -2.92 -13.60
N ILE A 170 0.05 -2.05 -14.24
CA ILE A 170 1.38 -2.40 -14.75
C ILE A 170 2.29 -2.80 -13.59
N PHE A 171 2.27 -2.05 -12.49
CA PHE A 171 3.09 -2.32 -11.30
C PHE A 171 2.68 -3.58 -10.54
N ALA A 172 1.39 -3.94 -10.57
CA ALA A 172 0.94 -5.23 -10.05
C ALA A 172 1.53 -6.40 -10.86
N TRP A 173 1.56 -6.28 -12.20
CA TRP A 173 2.18 -7.28 -13.07
C TRP A 173 3.70 -7.36 -12.89
N SER A 174 4.41 -6.23 -12.96
CA SER A 174 5.87 -6.21 -12.80
C SER A 174 6.28 -6.70 -11.41
N GLY A 175 5.57 -6.29 -10.34
CA GLY A 175 5.81 -6.78 -8.98
C GLY A 175 5.67 -8.29 -8.88
N GLY A 176 4.58 -8.86 -9.43
CA GLY A 176 4.37 -10.31 -9.47
C GLY A 176 5.43 -11.05 -10.28
N LEU A 177 5.81 -10.53 -11.45
CA LEU A 177 6.86 -11.10 -12.31
C LEU A 177 8.22 -11.08 -11.61
N ARG A 178 8.60 -9.95 -11.00
CA ARG A 178 9.83 -9.80 -10.23
C ARG A 178 9.91 -10.83 -9.12
N GLN A 179 8.85 -10.95 -8.32
CA GLN A 179 8.79 -11.93 -7.23
C GLN A 179 8.88 -13.38 -7.73
N ARG A 180 8.18 -13.70 -8.82
CA ARG A 180 8.28 -15.02 -9.48
C ARG A 180 9.69 -15.28 -9.97
N GLY A 181 10.33 -14.28 -10.57
CA GLY A 181 11.71 -14.34 -11.05
C GLY A 181 12.72 -14.65 -9.95
N HIS A 182 12.59 -14.00 -8.79
CA HIS A 182 13.40 -14.32 -7.61
C HIS A 182 13.18 -15.75 -7.11
N MET A 183 11.92 -16.21 -7.05
CA MET A 183 11.59 -17.55 -6.57
C MET A 183 12.06 -18.65 -7.52
N ASP A 184 12.08 -18.41 -8.84
CA ASP A 184 12.50 -19.38 -9.85
C ASP A 184 13.98 -19.29 -10.22
N GLY A 185 14.71 -18.28 -9.75
CA GLY A 185 16.08 -18.02 -10.15
C GLY A 185 16.20 -17.62 -11.62
N THR A 186 15.24 -16.86 -12.15
CA THR A 186 15.18 -16.39 -13.55
C THR A 186 15.47 -14.89 -13.62
N PRO A 187 16.75 -14.47 -13.61
CA PRO A 187 17.13 -13.05 -13.54
C PRO A 187 16.61 -12.23 -14.70
N ASP A 188 16.46 -12.80 -15.90
CA ASP A 188 15.91 -12.10 -17.07
C ASP A 188 14.46 -11.63 -16.84
N VAL A 189 13.66 -12.38 -16.06
CA VAL A 189 12.30 -11.99 -15.69
C VAL A 189 12.31 -10.82 -14.73
N VAL A 190 13.25 -10.82 -13.78
CA VAL A 190 13.47 -9.70 -12.83
C VAL A 190 13.87 -8.45 -13.61
N THR A 191 14.87 -8.55 -14.49
CA THR A 191 15.33 -7.44 -15.33
C THR A 191 14.22 -6.89 -16.22
N PHE A 192 13.38 -7.75 -16.81
CA PHE A 192 12.23 -7.30 -17.58
C PHE A 192 11.23 -6.50 -16.72
N ALA A 193 10.90 -7.00 -15.53
CA ALA A 193 9.99 -6.32 -14.61
C ALA A 193 10.51 -4.93 -14.19
N ASP A 194 11.80 -4.83 -13.86
CA ASP A 194 12.45 -3.57 -13.52
C ASP A 194 12.44 -2.59 -14.70
N THR A 195 12.76 -3.08 -15.91
CA THR A 195 12.77 -2.26 -17.12
C THR A 195 11.37 -1.75 -17.48
N LEU A 196 10.32 -2.56 -17.24
CA LEU A 196 8.92 -2.17 -17.45
C LEU A 196 8.51 -1.02 -16.51
N GLU A 197 8.85 -1.09 -15.22
CA GLU A 197 8.55 0.00 -14.27
C GLU A 197 9.33 1.27 -14.62
N GLU A 198 10.61 1.16 -14.97
CA GLU A 198 11.41 2.29 -15.43
C GLU A 198 10.85 2.93 -16.70
N ALA A 199 10.38 2.13 -17.66
CA ALA A 199 9.77 2.62 -18.89
C ALA A 199 8.47 3.39 -18.62
N ALA A 200 7.65 2.87 -17.70
CA ALA A 200 6.40 3.49 -17.29
C ALA A 200 6.65 4.85 -16.61
N ILE A 201 7.58 4.92 -15.66
CA ILE A 201 7.98 6.16 -14.98
C ILE A 201 8.56 7.15 -16.01
N ALA A 202 9.50 6.71 -16.84
CA ALA A 202 10.15 7.56 -17.84
C ALA A 202 9.14 8.15 -18.84
N THR A 203 8.08 7.42 -19.20
CA THR A 203 7.02 7.93 -20.09
C THR A 203 6.29 9.12 -19.45
N VAL A 204 5.93 9.01 -18.17
CA VAL A 204 5.29 10.10 -17.41
C VAL A 204 6.25 11.27 -17.24
N GLU A 205 7.52 11.03 -16.88
CA GLU A 205 8.53 12.09 -16.68
C GLU A 205 8.88 12.83 -17.97
N ARG A 206 8.80 12.17 -19.13
CA ARG A 206 8.90 12.79 -20.47
C ARG A 206 7.68 13.65 -20.82
N GLY A 207 6.62 13.60 -20.02
CA GLY A 207 5.42 14.43 -20.15
C GLY A 207 4.24 13.72 -20.81
N ILE A 208 4.32 12.43 -21.13
CA ILE A 208 3.21 11.68 -21.73
C ILE A 208 2.43 11.00 -20.61
N MET A 209 1.17 11.40 -20.39
CA MET A 209 0.42 10.93 -19.23
C MET A 209 -1.10 10.99 -19.43
N THR A 210 -1.83 10.26 -18.59
CA THR A 210 -3.30 10.30 -18.53
C THR A 210 -3.82 11.59 -17.88
N GLY A 211 -5.11 11.84 -18.03
CA GLY A 211 -5.74 13.09 -17.62
C GLY A 211 -5.70 13.37 -16.12
N ASP A 212 -5.68 12.34 -15.27
CA ASP A 212 -5.52 12.46 -13.82
C ASP A 212 -4.14 13.00 -13.44
N LEU A 213 -3.07 12.43 -14.00
CA LEU A 213 -1.70 12.90 -13.76
C LEU A 213 -1.46 14.28 -14.36
N LEU A 214 -1.97 14.54 -15.56
CA LEU A 214 -1.81 15.84 -16.21
C LEU A 214 -2.44 16.98 -15.41
N ALA A 215 -3.55 16.71 -14.71
CA ALA A 215 -4.22 17.71 -13.87
C ALA A 215 -3.37 18.14 -12.66
N LEU A 216 -2.41 17.31 -12.25
CA LEU A 216 -1.55 17.52 -11.08
C LEU A 216 -0.13 17.93 -11.46
N ALA A 217 0.32 17.56 -12.66
CA ALA A 217 1.66 17.85 -13.13
C ALA A 217 1.92 19.36 -13.26
N GLU A 218 3.16 19.77 -12.99
CA GLU A 218 3.62 21.11 -13.32
C GLU A 218 3.46 21.38 -14.81
N LYS A 219 2.98 22.57 -15.16
CA LYS A 219 2.71 22.95 -16.56
C LYS A 219 4.02 23.06 -17.34
N LYS A 220 4.28 22.10 -18.21
CA LYS A 220 5.39 22.11 -19.18
C LYS A 220 4.83 22.03 -20.60
N ALA A 221 5.49 22.71 -21.54
CA ALA A 221 5.10 22.68 -22.95
C ALA A 221 5.19 21.28 -23.58
N SER A 222 6.04 20.41 -23.02
CA SER A 222 6.19 19.02 -23.43
C SER A 222 5.06 18.10 -22.94
N ASN A 223 4.24 18.54 -21.98
CA ASN A 223 3.20 17.68 -21.42
C ASN A 223 2.12 17.39 -22.47
N LYS A 224 1.80 16.12 -22.64
CA LYS A 224 0.83 15.60 -23.60
C LYS A 224 -0.14 14.66 -22.90
N LYS A 225 -1.42 15.01 -22.95
CA LYS A 225 -2.51 14.11 -22.55
C LYS A 225 -2.65 12.98 -23.57
N VAL A 226 -2.79 11.76 -23.09
CA VAL A 226 -3.18 10.59 -23.89
C VAL A 226 -4.42 9.91 -23.32
N ASN A 227 -5.12 9.15 -24.16
CA ASN A 227 -6.22 8.28 -23.73
C ASN A 227 -5.66 6.97 -23.14
N THR A 228 -6.55 6.10 -22.66
CA THR A 228 -6.17 4.85 -21.97
C THR A 228 -5.23 3.98 -22.80
N GLU A 229 -5.57 3.72 -24.06
CA GLU A 229 -4.79 2.88 -24.97
C GLU A 229 -3.48 3.56 -25.38
N GLY A 230 -3.54 4.85 -25.73
CA GLY A 230 -2.36 5.61 -26.12
C GLY A 230 -1.32 5.76 -25.01
N PHE A 231 -1.72 5.67 -23.74
CA PHE A 231 -0.78 5.62 -22.62
C PHE A 231 -0.05 4.28 -22.54
N ILE A 232 -0.76 3.16 -22.71
CA ILE A 232 -0.15 1.82 -22.76
C ILE A 232 0.82 1.72 -23.95
N ASP A 233 0.43 2.23 -25.12
CA ASP A 233 1.28 2.23 -26.31
C ASP A 233 2.56 3.07 -26.13
N ALA A 234 2.46 4.22 -25.45
CA ALA A 234 3.62 5.07 -25.17
C ALA A 234 4.61 4.40 -24.21
N ILE A 235 4.11 3.70 -23.18
CA ILE A 235 4.93 2.91 -22.26
C ILE A 235 5.59 1.75 -23.01
N ALA A 236 4.84 1.04 -23.87
CA ALA A 236 5.37 -0.05 -24.68
C ALA A 236 6.49 0.41 -25.62
N SER A 237 6.35 1.58 -26.25
CA SER A 237 7.41 2.19 -27.08
C SER A 237 8.67 2.48 -26.24
N THR A 238 8.50 3.09 -25.06
CA THR A 238 9.62 3.41 -24.17
C THR A 238 10.30 2.15 -23.63
N LEU A 239 9.54 1.08 -23.38
CA LEU A 239 10.08 -0.22 -22.99
C LEU A 239 10.90 -0.84 -24.13
N GLN A 240 10.41 -0.80 -25.37
CA GLN A 240 11.15 -1.29 -26.52
C GLN A 240 12.47 -0.54 -26.73
N GLU A 241 12.50 0.77 -26.52
CA GLU A 241 13.73 1.57 -26.54
C GLU A 241 14.73 1.12 -25.47
N LYS A 242 14.26 0.77 -24.27
CA LYS A 242 15.11 0.36 -23.13
C LYS A 242 15.62 -1.08 -23.23
N LEU A 243 14.95 -1.94 -23.98
CA LEU A 243 15.34 -3.34 -24.16
C LEU A 243 16.35 -3.55 -25.31
N GLN A 244 16.64 -2.52 -26.10
CA GLN A 244 17.67 -2.53 -27.16
C GLN A 244 19.06 -2.25 -26.60
#